data_AF-A0A3N5VE61-F1
#
_entry.id   AF-A0A3N5VE61-F1
#
_cell.length_a   1.000
_cell.length_b   1.000
_cell.length_c   1.000
_cell.angle_alpha   90.00
_cell.angle_beta   90.00
_cell.angle_gamma   90.00
#
_symmetry.space_group_name_H-M   'P 1'
#
loop_
_entity.id
_entity.type
_entity.pdbx_description
1 polymer ?
#
loop_
_entity_poly.entity_id
_entity_poly.type
_entity_poly.pdbx_seq_one_letter_code
_entity_poly.pdbx_strand_id
1 'polypeptide(L)' 'GIIIPCHRVIGSDGKLVGYGSGLWRKEWLLNHENRERAVR' A
#
# COMPACT_ATOMS: atom_id res chain seq x y z
N GLY A 1 11.76 -6.73 5.84
CA GLY A 1 11.60 -5.48 5.06
C GLY A 1 10.95 -5.81 3.73
N ILE A 2 10.02 -4.99 3.27
CA ILE A 2 9.45 -5.11 1.93
C ILE A 2 10.45 -4.49 0.96
N ILE A 3 11.05 -5.29 0.09
CA ILE A 3 12.10 -4.82 -0.84
C ILE A 3 11.49 -4.10 -2.04
N ILE A 4 10.36 -4.61 -2.54
CA ILE A 4 9.62 -4.02 -3.67
C ILE A 4 8.31 -3.45 -3.13
N PRO A 5 8.05 -2.14 -3.24
CA PRO A 5 6.85 -1.50 -2.71
C PRO A 5 5.64 -1.73 -3.64
N CYS A 6 5.33 -2.98 -3.96
CA CYS A 6 4.22 -3.35 -4.85
C CYS A 6 2.85 -2.94 -4.29
N HIS A 7 2.74 -2.65 -3.00
CA HIS A 7 1.54 -2.07 -2.39
C HIS A 7 1.28 -0.62 -2.80
N ARG A 8 2.26 0.08 -3.39
CA ARG A 8 2.10 1.44 -3.92
C ARG A 8 1.56 1.51 -5.35
N VAL A 9 1.45 0.37 -6.05
CA VAL A 9 0.90 0.32 -7.40
C VAL A 9 -0.64 0.35 -7.32
N ILE A 10 -1.28 1.34 -7.92
CA ILE A 10 -2.74 1.54 -7.90
C ILE A 10 -3.31 1.29 -9.31
N GLY A 11 -4.54 0.77 -9.42
CA GLY A 11 -5.22 0.63 -10.70
C GLY A 11 -5.40 1.98 -11.39
N SER A 12 -5.52 1.98 -12.71
CA SER A 12 -5.76 3.21 -13.49
C SER A 12 -7.09 3.88 -13.17
N ASP A 13 -8.03 3.14 -12.57
CA ASP A 13 -9.31 3.62 -12.03
C ASP A 13 -9.22 4.17 -10.60
N GLY A 14 -8.00 4.21 -10.02
CA GLY A 14 -7.75 4.67 -8.66
C GLY A 14 -8.04 3.62 -7.58
N LYS A 15 -8.39 2.38 -7.95
CA LYS A 15 -8.73 1.34 -6.97
C LYS A 15 -7.52 0.50 -6.58
N LEU A 16 -7.59 -0.05 -5.36
CA LEU A 16 -6.65 -1.07 -4.91
C LEU A 16 -6.93 -2.37 -5.66
N VAL A 17 -5.98 -2.75 -6.51
CA VAL A 17 -6.01 -3.99 -7.27
C VAL A 17 -4.78 -4.83 -6.94
N GLY A 18 -4.85 -6.14 -7.20
CA GLY A 18 -3.69 -7.04 -7.26
C GLY A 18 -2.68 -6.91 -6.12
N TYR A 19 -2.80 -7.78 -5.11
CA TYR A 19 -1.76 -7.94 -4.10
C TYR A 19 -1.68 -9.41 -3.70
N GLY A 20 -0.54 -10.07 -3.94
CA GLY A 20 -0.39 -11.51 -3.68
C GLY A 20 -0.64 -11.91 -2.21
N SER A 21 -0.60 -10.92 -1.32
CA SER A 21 -0.85 -11.04 0.12
C SER A 21 -2.26 -10.64 0.56
N GLY A 22 -3.13 -10.23 -0.37
CA GLY A 22 -4.49 -9.73 -0.12
C GLY A 22 -4.59 -8.21 0.01
N LEU A 23 -5.70 -7.64 -0.45
CA LEU A 23 -5.90 -6.18 -0.50
C LEU A 23 -5.89 -5.50 0.87
N TRP A 24 -6.35 -6.19 1.92
CA TRP A 24 -6.33 -5.68 3.30
C TRP A 24 -4.90 -5.33 3.77
N ARG A 25 -3.90 -6.14 3.40
CA ARG A 25 -2.51 -5.92 3.78
C ARG A 25 -1.92 -4.73 3.01
N LYS A 26 -2.31 -4.58 1.74
CA LYS A 26 -1.95 -3.44 0.89
C LYS A 26 -2.47 -2.13 1.49
N GLU A 27 -3.73 -2.11 1.91
CA GLU A 27 -4.36 -0.94 2.54
C GLU A 27 -3.73 -0.59 3.88
N TRP A 28 -3.45 -1.60 4.73
CA TRP A 28 -2.75 -1.39 6.00
C TRP A 28 -1.37 -0.76 5.79
N LEU A 29 -0.59 -1.26 4.84
CA LEU A 29 0.75 -0.74 4.53
C LEU A 29 0.72 0.71 4.05
N LEU A 30 -0.22 1.04 3.17
CA LEU A 30 -0.40 2.42 2.68
C LEU A 30 -0.78 3.37 3.83
N ASN A 31 -1.70 2.94 4.71
CA ASN A 31 -2.09 3.74 5.87
C ASN A 31 -0.94 3.90 6.87
N HIS A 32 -0.16 2.83 7.10
CA HIS A 32 0.98 2.86 8.00
C HIS A 32 2.06 3.82 7.47
N GLU A 33 2.39 3.78 6.18
CA GLU A 33 3.33 4.73 5.55
C GLU A 33 2.84 6.18 5.59
N ASN A 34 1.53 6.40 5.40
CA ASN A 34 0.94 7.74 5.52
C ASN A 34 1.02 8.27 6.96
N ARG A 35 0.79 7.42 7.96
CA ARG A 35 0.97 7.78 9.37
C ARG A 35 2.43 8.13 9.66
N GLU A 36 3.39 7.34 9.19
CA GLU A 36 4.82 7.64 9.31
C GLU A 36 5.19 8.98 8.65
N ARG A 37 4.47 9.41 7.60
CA ARG A 37 4.67 10.70 6.93
C ARG A 37 4.08 11.88 7.69
N ALA A 38 3.03 11.67 8.49
CA ALA A 38 2.36 12.72 9.26
C ALA A 38 3.05 13.03 10.60
N VAL A 39 3.93 12.14 11.07
CA VAL A 39 4.69 12.26 12.33
C VAL A 39 6.12 12.76 12.08
N ARG A 40 6.51 12.95 10.82
CA ARG A 40 7.74 13.61 10.38
C ARG A 40 7.46 15.03 9.95
#